data_AF-A0A535SSQ4-F1
#
_entry.id   AF-A0A535SSQ4-F1
#
_cell.length_a   1.000
_cell.length_b   1.000
_cell.length_c   1.000
_cell.angle_alpha   90.00
_cell.angle_beta   90.00
_cell.angle_gamma   90.00
#
_symmetry.space_group_name_H-M   'P 1'
#
loop_
_entity.id
_entity.type
_entity.pdbx_description
1 polymer ?
#
loop_
_entity_poly.entity_id
_entity_poly.type
_entity_poly.pdbx_seq_one_letter_code
_entity_poly.pdbx_strand_id
1 'polypeptide(L)'
;GLLVRQPLVQVVFEVVVLAIVPLLYASFAPPTWLRRQWRAPEEEGLRAFMEELLLNEDRDALAARALEWATRLVGGAAAVQFDANRKPTAFRGLDARQIDELAARVSRLDRGVSRITLSGEETSVIALPVAGLSGSGTLVVVAGPFTPGFGGDEMNRTQQLMSAFVTALDRRHLMAQLEQRNVALQEANRHKSVFLANMSHELRTPLNAIIGFSELLTDAREGQFDDATRKRFLSQILTSGKHLLGLINDILDLSKVEAGQMELRLSLVSVAEAVDQVSKTVEPLVAKKNITLLAKVDGAGEVLADGGKLKQMLLNLVSNAIKFTPEDGTVTIDAMRTKDTVEISVADTGIGIAEADLKQIFHEFHQVDPG
;
A
#
# COMPACT_ATOMS: atom_id res chain seq x y z
N GLY A 1 -80.60 1.02 -36.05
CA GLY A 1 -81.12 -0.25 -36.63
C GLY A 1 -81.02 -0.13 -38.13
N LEU A 2 -80.21 -0.93 -38.81
CA LEU A 2 -80.58 -2.30 -39.22
C LEU A 2 -79.39 -3.29 -39.27
N LEU A 3 -78.23 -2.94 -38.69
CA LEU A 3 -77.04 -3.81 -38.65
C LEU A 3 -76.87 -4.62 -37.34
N VAL A 4 -77.75 -4.42 -36.36
CA VAL A 4 -77.65 -4.98 -35.00
C VAL A 4 -78.53 -6.24 -34.81
N ARG A 5 -78.97 -6.89 -35.89
CA ARG A 5 -79.79 -8.13 -35.81
C ARG A 5 -79.27 -9.27 -36.68
N GLN A 6 -77.97 -9.30 -36.93
CA GLN A 6 -77.35 -10.51 -37.48
C GLN A 6 -76.65 -11.27 -36.34
N PRO A 7 -77.10 -12.50 -36.01
CA PRO A 7 -76.52 -13.29 -34.91
C PRO A 7 -75.02 -13.52 -35.10
N LEU A 8 -74.55 -13.51 -36.35
CA LEU A 8 -73.15 -13.62 -36.74
C LEU A 8 -72.28 -12.45 -36.26
N VAL A 9 -72.78 -11.20 -36.32
CA VAL A 9 -72.02 -10.02 -35.88
C VAL A 9 -71.90 -9.98 -34.35
N GLN A 10 -72.94 -10.44 -33.65
CA GLN A 10 -72.97 -10.50 -32.20
C GLN A 10 -72.03 -11.58 -31.66
N VAL A 11 -72.00 -12.76 -32.29
CA VAL A 11 -71.07 -13.84 -31.96
C VAL A 11 -69.61 -13.41 -32.23
N VAL A 12 -69.34 -12.73 -33.33
CA VAL A 12 -67.98 -12.22 -33.62
C VAL A 12 -67.53 -11.20 -32.57
N PHE A 13 -68.41 -10.29 -32.16
CA PHE A 13 -68.09 -9.30 -31.13
C PHE A 13 -67.86 -9.97 -29.76
N GLU A 14 -68.68 -10.94 -29.38
CA GLU A 14 -68.50 -11.72 -28.15
C GLU A 14 -67.18 -12.50 -28.16
N VAL A 15 -66.82 -13.14 -29.27
CA VAL A 15 -65.55 -13.86 -29.40
C VAL A 15 -64.34 -12.93 -29.30
N VAL A 16 -64.41 -11.72 -29.89
CA VAL A 16 -63.34 -10.73 -29.78
C VAL A 16 -63.19 -10.22 -28.35
N VAL A 17 -64.29 -9.93 -27.66
CA VAL A 17 -64.26 -9.53 -26.24
C VAL A 17 -63.72 -10.67 -25.37
N LEU A 18 -64.14 -11.91 -25.63
CA LEU A 18 -63.68 -13.10 -24.88
C LEU A 18 -62.21 -13.43 -25.14
N ALA A 19 -61.66 -13.03 -26.28
CA ALA A 19 -60.23 -13.14 -26.60
C ALA A 19 -59.39 -12.00 -25.99
N ILE A 20 -59.97 -10.80 -25.88
CA ILE A 20 -59.32 -9.63 -25.27
C ILE A 20 -59.17 -9.79 -23.75
N VAL A 21 -60.12 -10.42 -23.07
CA VAL A 21 -60.06 -10.61 -21.60
C VAL A 21 -58.83 -11.43 -21.15
N PRO A 22 -58.48 -12.58 -21.75
CA PRO A 22 -57.24 -13.29 -21.46
C PRO A 22 -55.98 -12.52 -21.88
N LEU A 23 -56.03 -11.72 -22.95
CA LEU A 23 -54.92 -10.86 -23.38
C LEU A 23 -54.68 -9.70 -22.40
N LEU A 24 -55.75 -9.07 -21.90
CA LEU A 24 -55.71 -8.08 -20.81
C LEU A 24 -55.24 -8.73 -19.50
N TYR A 25 -55.75 -9.93 -19.18
CA TYR A 25 -55.28 -10.66 -18.02
C TYR A 25 -53.80 -11.01 -18.14
N ALA A 26 -53.32 -11.40 -19.32
CA ALA A 26 -51.91 -11.64 -19.58
C ALA A 26 -51.07 -10.34 -19.58
N SER A 27 -51.65 -9.18 -19.91
CA SER A 27 -50.95 -7.89 -19.80
C SER A 27 -50.85 -7.40 -18.36
N PHE A 28 -51.85 -7.68 -17.52
CA PHE A 28 -51.85 -7.29 -16.09
C PHE A 28 -51.21 -8.35 -15.17
N ALA A 29 -51.25 -9.63 -15.55
CA ALA A 29 -50.76 -10.78 -14.80
C ALA A 29 -50.19 -11.87 -15.74
N PRO A 30 -49.07 -11.61 -16.43
CA PRO A 30 -48.51 -12.54 -17.41
C PRO A 30 -48.16 -13.90 -16.80
N PRO A 31 -48.39 -15.02 -17.51
CA PRO A 31 -47.96 -16.35 -17.09
C PRO A 31 -46.45 -16.40 -16.84
N THR A 32 -46.02 -17.28 -15.94
CA THR A 32 -44.61 -17.42 -15.53
C THR A 32 -43.67 -17.73 -16.71
N TRP A 33 -44.11 -18.50 -17.70
CA TRP A 33 -43.34 -18.82 -18.90
C TRP A 33 -43.15 -17.59 -19.83
N LEU A 34 -44.18 -16.76 -19.97
CA LEU A 34 -44.13 -15.55 -20.82
C LEU A 34 -43.22 -14.48 -20.17
N ARG A 35 -43.31 -14.35 -18.84
CA ARG A 35 -42.36 -13.53 -18.06
C ARG A 35 -40.92 -14.01 -18.23
N ARG A 36 -40.67 -15.32 -18.26
CA ARG A 36 -39.33 -15.88 -18.44
C ARG A 36 -38.78 -15.58 -19.84
N GLN A 37 -39.60 -15.71 -20.88
CA GLN A 37 -39.21 -15.43 -22.27
C GLN A 37 -38.91 -13.94 -22.49
N TRP A 38 -39.73 -13.04 -21.95
CA TRP A 38 -39.50 -11.59 -22.05
C TRP A 38 -38.28 -11.10 -21.26
N ARG A 39 -37.83 -11.86 -20.26
CA ARG A 39 -36.71 -11.49 -19.37
C ARG A 39 -35.37 -12.14 -19.72
N ALA A 40 -35.34 -13.10 -20.65
CA ALA A 40 -34.11 -13.74 -21.13
C ALA A 40 -32.98 -12.75 -21.56
N PRO A 41 -33.25 -11.66 -22.31
CA PRO A 41 -32.20 -10.70 -22.67
C PRO A 41 -31.65 -9.90 -21.48
N GLU A 42 -32.43 -9.74 -20.40
CA GLU A 42 -31.96 -9.09 -19.17
C GLU A 42 -31.03 -10.00 -18.36
N GLU A 43 -31.29 -11.31 -18.33
CA GLU A 43 -30.42 -12.30 -17.66
C GLU A 43 -29.07 -12.45 -18.36
N GLU A 44 -29.03 -12.41 -19.70
CA GLU A 44 -27.78 -12.43 -20.46
C GLU A 44 -26.95 -11.17 -20.24
N GLY A 45 -27.58 -9.99 -20.29
CA GLY A 45 -26.88 -8.73 -20.03
C GLY A 45 -26.34 -8.65 -18.60
N LEU A 46 -27.07 -9.20 -17.62
CA LEU A 46 -26.61 -9.28 -16.24
C LEU A 46 -25.40 -10.21 -16.08
N ARG A 47 -25.39 -11.36 -16.76
CA ARG A 47 -24.23 -12.28 -16.73
C ARG A 47 -22.99 -11.64 -17.34
N ALA A 48 -23.12 -11.03 -18.51
CA ALA A 48 -22.03 -10.30 -19.16
C ALA A 48 -21.49 -9.19 -18.25
N PHE A 49 -22.39 -8.48 -17.55
CA PHE A 49 -22.03 -7.47 -16.57
C PHE A 49 -21.27 -8.05 -15.36
N MET A 50 -21.70 -9.19 -14.81
CA MET A 50 -21.00 -9.86 -13.70
C MET A 50 -19.58 -10.32 -14.11
N GLU A 51 -19.37 -10.69 -15.37
CA GLU A 51 -18.04 -10.98 -15.92
C GLU A 51 -17.21 -9.70 -16.09
N GLU A 52 -17.81 -8.61 -16.56
CA GLU A 52 -17.14 -7.30 -16.71
C GLU A 52 -16.72 -6.70 -15.35
N LEU A 53 -17.49 -6.97 -14.28
CA LEU A 53 -17.18 -6.61 -12.89
C LEU A 53 -15.85 -7.19 -12.38
N LEU A 54 -15.41 -8.31 -12.98
CA LEU A 54 -14.12 -8.93 -12.65
C LEU A 54 -12.96 -8.26 -13.40
N LEU A 55 -13.24 -7.43 -14.41
CA LEU A 55 -12.26 -6.95 -15.39
C LEU A 55 -12.08 -5.42 -15.40
N ASN A 56 -13.06 -4.63 -14.94
CA ASN A 56 -13.04 -3.16 -15.07
C ASN A 56 -12.99 -2.41 -13.72
N GLU A 57 -12.16 -1.37 -13.67
CA GLU A 57 -11.80 -0.59 -12.47
C GLU A 57 -12.70 0.63 -12.19
N ASP A 58 -12.57 1.15 -10.96
CA ASP A 58 -13.26 2.25 -10.27
C ASP A 58 -14.56 1.90 -9.49
N ARG A 59 -14.51 2.12 -8.17
CA ARG A 59 -15.57 1.82 -7.20
C ARG A 59 -16.84 2.63 -7.49
N ASP A 60 -16.68 3.88 -7.91
CA ASP A 60 -17.79 4.80 -8.14
C ASP A 60 -18.52 4.46 -9.45
N ALA A 61 -17.77 4.06 -10.49
CA ALA A 61 -18.33 3.56 -11.75
C ALA A 61 -19.12 2.27 -11.53
N LEU A 62 -18.61 1.36 -10.70
CA LEU A 62 -19.30 0.12 -10.32
C LEU A 62 -20.57 0.38 -9.52
N ALA A 63 -20.55 1.32 -8.57
CA ALA A 63 -21.74 1.69 -7.80
C ALA A 63 -22.85 2.29 -8.69
N ALA A 64 -22.49 3.17 -9.63
CA ALA A 64 -23.44 3.76 -10.57
C ALA A 64 -24.07 2.70 -11.50
N ARG A 65 -23.28 1.76 -12.02
CA ARG A 65 -23.79 0.64 -12.83
C ARG A 65 -24.59 -0.37 -12.01
N ALA A 66 -24.26 -0.60 -10.73
CA ALA A 66 -25.06 -1.43 -9.85
C ALA A 66 -26.48 -0.86 -9.65
N LEU A 67 -26.59 0.46 -9.47
CA LEU A 67 -27.87 1.15 -9.39
C LEU A 67 -28.67 1.05 -10.69
N GLU A 68 -28.01 1.10 -11.84
CA GLU A 68 -28.66 0.87 -13.14
C GLU A 68 -29.33 -0.50 -13.19
N TRP A 69 -28.59 -1.56 -12.91
CA TRP A 69 -29.13 -2.91 -12.92
C TRP A 69 -30.21 -3.10 -11.85
N ALA A 70 -30.02 -2.56 -10.64
CA ALA A 70 -31.01 -2.59 -9.58
C ALA A 70 -32.33 -1.89 -9.95
N THR A 71 -32.29 -0.77 -10.69
CA THR A 71 -33.51 -0.12 -11.21
C THR A 71 -34.15 -0.93 -12.33
N ARG A 72 -33.35 -1.38 -13.30
CA ARG A 72 -33.83 -2.05 -14.52
C ARG A 72 -34.55 -3.37 -14.25
N LEU A 73 -33.97 -4.23 -13.41
CA LEU A 73 -34.49 -5.58 -13.13
C LEU A 73 -35.80 -5.60 -12.33
N VAL A 74 -36.10 -4.49 -11.66
CA VAL A 74 -37.25 -4.37 -10.76
C VAL A 74 -38.28 -3.37 -11.32
N GLY A 75 -38.02 -2.77 -12.48
CA GLY A 75 -38.87 -1.71 -13.04
C GLY A 75 -38.91 -0.44 -12.18
N GLY A 76 -37.87 -0.19 -11.40
CA GLY A 76 -37.75 1.03 -10.59
C GLY A 76 -37.43 2.26 -11.46
N ALA A 77 -37.94 3.42 -11.09
CA ALA A 77 -37.60 4.69 -11.76
C ALA A 77 -36.29 5.29 -11.23
N ALA A 78 -35.94 4.98 -9.98
CA ALA A 78 -34.85 5.64 -9.28
C ALA A 78 -34.20 4.70 -8.26
N ALA A 79 -32.94 4.95 -7.92
CA ALA A 79 -32.28 4.24 -6.83
C ALA A 79 -31.20 5.10 -6.17
N VAL A 80 -30.93 4.86 -4.89
CA VAL A 80 -29.86 5.49 -4.12
C VAL A 80 -29.25 4.50 -3.15
N GLN A 81 -27.92 4.56 -3.03
CA GLN A 81 -27.17 3.84 -2.02
C GLN A 81 -26.73 4.83 -0.93
N PHE A 82 -27.00 4.48 0.31
CA PHE A 82 -26.53 5.20 1.50
C PHE A 82 -25.46 4.40 2.22
N ASP A 83 -24.44 5.07 2.76
CA ASP A 83 -23.50 4.47 3.71
C ASP A 83 -24.12 4.32 5.12
N ALA A 84 -23.35 3.77 6.06
CA ALA A 84 -23.76 3.62 7.46
C ALA A 84 -24.11 4.96 8.15
N ASN A 85 -23.56 6.08 7.66
CA ASN A 85 -23.80 7.43 8.16
C ASN A 85 -24.98 8.13 7.47
N ARG A 86 -25.72 7.43 6.60
CA ARG A 86 -26.83 7.96 5.79
C ARG A 86 -26.40 8.99 4.75
N LYS A 87 -25.12 9.01 4.39
CA LYS A 87 -24.62 9.84 3.29
C LYS A 87 -24.84 9.08 1.97
N PRO A 88 -25.39 9.73 0.93
CA PRO A 88 -25.54 9.10 -0.38
C PRO A 88 -24.16 8.86 -0.99
N THR A 89 -23.86 7.60 -1.35
CA THR A 89 -22.61 7.23 -2.03
C THR A 89 -22.78 7.15 -3.54
N ALA A 90 -23.97 6.76 -4.01
CA ALA A 90 -24.34 6.76 -5.42
C ALA A 90 -25.86 6.90 -5.54
N PHE A 91 -26.36 7.54 -6.60
CA PHE A 91 -27.79 7.69 -6.86
C PHE A 91 -28.09 7.81 -8.36
N ARG A 92 -29.33 7.50 -8.74
CA ARG A 92 -29.83 7.61 -10.11
C ARG A 92 -31.31 7.98 -10.10
N GLY A 93 -31.69 8.93 -10.96
CA GLY A 93 -33.10 9.30 -11.17
C GLY A 93 -33.74 10.06 -10.00
N LEU A 94 -32.94 10.53 -9.04
CA LEU A 94 -33.40 11.29 -7.87
C LEU A 94 -32.79 12.68 -7.88
N ASP A 95 -33.59 13.68 -7.48
CA ASP A 95 -33.09 15.03 -7.20
C ASP A 95 -32.53 15.15 -5.77
N ALA A 96 -31.84 16.25 -5.47
CA ALA A 96 -31.23 16.47 -4.16
C ALA A 96 -32.25 16.44 -3.00
N ARG A 97 -33.46 16.96 -3.24
CA ARG A 97 -34.53 17.02 -2.23
C ARG A 97 -35.05 15.63 -1.91
N GLN A 98 -35.25 14.80 -2.93
CA GLN A 98 -35.68 13.40 -2.79
C GLN A 98 -34.61 12.57 -2.07
N ILE A 99 -33.33 12.81 -2.34
CA ILE A 99 -32.22 12.13 -1.64
C ILE A 99 -32.24 12.49 -0.15
N ASP A 100 -32.43 13.76 0.20
CA ASP A 100 -32.51 14.20 1.60
C ASP A 100 -33.75 13.63 2.32
N GLU A 101 -34.91 13.62 1.64
CA GLU A 101 -36.14 13.00 2.16
C GLU A 101 -35.96 11.49 2.42
N LEU A 102 -35.25 10.79 1.54
CA LEU A 102 -34.91 9.37 1.69
C LEU A 102 -33.86 9.14 2.79
N ALA A 103 -32.82 9.98 2.89
CA ALA A 103 -31.77 9.89 3.90
C ALA A 103 -32.34 10.01 5.33
N ALA A 104 -33.31 10.91 5.52
CA ALA A 104 -34.00 11.11 6.79
C ALA A 104 -34.86 9.89 7.20
N ARG A 105 -35.33 9.11 6.23
CA ARG A 105 -36.27 8.00 6.44
C ARG A 105 -35.62 6.63 6.39
N VAL A 106 -34.42 6.48 5.82
CA VAL A 106 -33.77 5.18 5.55
C VAL A 106 -33.68 4.28 6.78
N SER A 107 -33.46 4.86 7.96
CA SER A 107 -33.37 4.14 9.24
C SER A 107 -34.71 3.60 9.77
N ARG A 108 -35.83 4.13 9.25
CA ARG A 108 -37.20 3.76 9.63
C ARG A 108 -37.89 2.90 8.56
N LEU A 109 -37.23 2.68 7.42
CA LEU A 109 -37.76 1.79 6.39
C LEU A 109 -37.62 0.35 6.88
N ASP A 110 -38.69 -0.43 6.71
CA ASP A 110 -38.63 -1.86 6.93
C ASP A 110 -37.70 -2.49 5.88
N ARG A 111 -36.98 -3.54 6.29
CA ARG A 111 -36.22 -4.37 5.35
C ARG A 111 -37.21 -5.03 4.40
N GLY A 112 -37.26 -4.57 3.17
CA GLY A 112 -38.24 -5.03 2.20
C GLY A 112 -38.96 -3.89 1.51
N VAL A 113 -40.25 -4.10 1.22
CA VAL A 113 -41.10 -3.13 0.50
C VAL A 113 -41.80 -2.23 1.52
N SER A 114 -41.63 -0.92 1.38
CA SER A 114 -42.33 0.09 2.17
C SER A 114 -43.07 1.05 1.25
N ARG A 115 -44.25 1.55 1.65
CA ARG A 115 -44.87 2.71 1.00
C ARG A 115 -44.45 3.98 1.70
N ILE A 116 -44.04 4.97 0.92
CA ILE A 116 -43.64 6.29 1.41
C ILE A 116 -44.26 7.39 0.56
N THR A 117 -44.36 8.58 1.13
CA THR A 117 -44.65 9.79 0.35
C THR A 117 -43.33 10.46 -0.02
N LEU A 118 -43.00 10.53 -1.30
CA LEU A 118 -41.78 11.19 -1.82
C LEU A 118 -42.21 12.37 -2.68
N SER A 119 -41.72 13.58 -2.38
CA SER A 119 -42.11 14.80 -3.12
C SER A 119 -43.63 15.07 -3.18
N GLY A 120 -44.40 14.54 -2.25
CA GLY A 120 -45.87 14.71 -2.18
C GLY A 120 -46.69 13.60 -2.84
N GLU A 121 -46.06 12.62 -3.50
CA GLU A 121 -46.74 11.48 -4.12
C GLU A 121 -46.46 10.18 -3.35
N GLU A 122 -47.47 9.30 -3.23
CA GLU A 122 -47.26 7.96 -2.67
C GLU A 122 -46.51 7.08 -3.67
N THR A 123 -45.40 6.48 -3.21
CA THR A 123 -44.59 5.55 -3.99
C THR A 123 -44.17 4.35 -3.12
N SER A 124 -43.89 3.23 -3.77
CA SER A 124 -43.31 2.05 -3.12
C SER A 124 -41.79 2.10 -3.23
N VAL A 125 -41.09 1.71 -2.17
CA VAL A 125 -39.63 1.58 -2.15
C VAL A 125 -39.21 0.21 -1.68
N ILE A 126 -38.13 -0.32 -2.26
CA ILE A 126 -37.38 -1.47 -1.73
C ILE A 126 -36.21 -0.92 -0.94
N ALA A 127 -36.12 -1.24 0.34
CA ALA A 127 -34.94 -0.98 1.15
C ALA A 127 -34.22 -2.30 1.46
N LEU A 128 -32.97 -2.41 0.98
CA LEU A 128 -32.13 -3.58 1.15
C LEU A 128 -30.84 -3.22 1.89
N PRO A 129 -30.53 -3.88 3.02
CA PRO A 129 -29.23 -3.71 3.65
C PRO A 129 -28.15 -4.32 2.75
N VAL A 130 -27.09 -3.57 2.53
CA VAL A 130 -25.92 -3.95 1.75
C VAL A 130 -24.74 -3.94 2.71
N ALA A 131 -24.20 -5.09 3.06
CA ALA A 131 -23.09 -5.20 4.00
C ALA A 131 -21.95 -6.00 3.37
N GLY A 132 -20.81 -5.34 3.14
CA GLY A 132 -19.57 -5.96 2.67
C GLY A 132 -18.37 -5.57 3.54
N LEU A 133 -17.21 -6.11 3.22
CA LEU A 133 -15.92 -5.76 3.86
C LEU A 133 -15.59 -4.27 3.73
N SER A 134 -16.04 -3.65 2.65
CA SER A 134 -15.78 -2.24 2.31
C SER A 134 -16.70 -1.24 3.03
N GLY A 135 -17.69 -1.73 3.79
CA GLY A 135 -18.67 -0.92 4.52
C GLY A 135 -20.07 -1.53 4.54
N SER A 136 -20.92 -1.00 5.44
CA SER A 136 -22.35 -1.30 5.49
C SER A 136 -23.16 -0.10 5.03
N GLY A 137 -24.29 -0.36 4.38
CA GLY A 137 -25.13 0.66 3.77
C GLY A 137 -26.53 0.13 3.46
N THR A 138 -27.36 0.99 2.89
CA THR A 138 -28.73 0.63 2.46
C THR A 138 -28.93 1.06 1.02
N LEU A 139 -29.32 0.11 0.17
CA LEU A 139 -29.82 0.39 -1.16
C LEU A 139 -31.32 0.65 -1.08
N VAL A 140 -31.76 1.77 -1.63
CA VAL A 140 -33.17 2.10 -1.81
C VAL A 140 -33.47 2.15 -3.30
N VAL A 141 -34.44 1.35 -3.76
CA VAL A 141 -34.97 1.40 -5.13
C VAL A 141 -36.41 1.93 -5.06
N VAL A 142 -36.72 2.94 -5.86
CA VAL A 142 -38.03 3.60 -5.92
C VAL A 142 -38.82 3.05 -7.11
N ALA A 143 -40.08 2.70 -6.87
CA ALA A 143 -41.00 2.19 -7.89
C ALA A 143 -41.16 3.16 -9.06
N GLY A 144 -41.25 2.62 -10.26
CA GLY A 144 -41.48 3.38 -11.49
C GLY A 144 -42.97 3.56 -11.81
N PRO A 145 -43.30 4.46 -12.77
CA PRO A 145 -44.68 4.77 -13.14
C PRO A 145 -45.43 3.57 -13.73
N PHE A 146 -44.71 2.59 -14.27
CA PHE A 146 -45.26 1.35 -14.84
C PHE A 146 -45.13 0.14 -13.90
N THR A 147 -44.62 0.34 -12.68
CA THR A 147 -44.42 -0.71 -11.69
C THR A 147 -44.81 -0.18 -10.31
N PRO A 148 -46.12 0.07 -10.07
CA PRO A 148 -46.60 0.82 -8.90
C PRO A 148 -46.40 0.10 -7.55
N GLY A 149 -45.97 -1.16 -7.57
CA GLY A 149 -45.67 -1.93 -6.38
C GLY A 149 -44.63 -3.02 -6.64
N PHE A 150 -43.89 -3.38 -5.60
CA PHE A 150 -42.91 -4.45 -5.61
C PHE A 150 -43.48 -5.72 -4.95
N GLY A 151 -43.28 -6.87 -5.59
CA GLY A 151 -43.63 -8.18 -5.03
C GLY A 151 -42.44 -8.89 -4.37
N GLY A 152 -42.68 -10.12 -3.90
CA GLY A 152 -41.62 -10.96 -3.31
C GLY A 152 -40.57 -11.42 -4.32
N ASP A 153 -40.94 -11.60 -5.59
CA ASP A 153 -40.02 -12.00 -6.67
C ASP A 153 -39.02 -10.88 -6.98
N GLU A 154 -39.51 -9.65 -7.04
CA GLU A 154 -38.72 -8.43 -7.21
C GLU A 154 -37.70 -8.30 -6.08
N MET A 155 -38.14 -8.43 -4.83
CA MET A 155 -37.29 -8.38 -3.64
C MET A 155 -36.17 -9.43 -3.68
N ASN A 156 -36.53 -10.69 -3.94
CA ASN A 156 -35.57 -11.80 -3.95
C ASN A 156 -34.49 -11.59 -5.02
N ARG A 157 -34.86 -11.07 -6.20
CA ARG A 157 -33.89 -10.79 -7.28
C ARG A 157 -32.94 -9.66 -6.91
N THR A 158 -33.46 -8.53 -6.42
CA THR A 158 -32.62 -7.40 -6.01
C THR A 158 -31.67 -7.83 -4.89
N GLN A 159 -32.13 -8.65 -3.95
CA GLN A 159 -31.28 -9.17 -2.88
C GLN A 159 -30.19 -10.12 -3.39
N GLN A 160 -30.52 -11.07 -4.27
CA GLN A 160 -29.53 -11.99 -4.87
C GLN A 160 -28.44 -11.23 -5.63
N LEU A 161 -28.84 -10.23 -6.39
CA LEU A 161 -27.92 -9.38 -7.13
C LEU A 161 -27.03 -8.58 -6.21
N MET A 162 -27.61 -7.86 -5.26
CA MET A 162 -26.81 -7.07 -4.34
C MET A 162 -25.83 -7.92 -3.56
N SER A 163 -26.19 -9.15 -3.21
CA SER A 163 -25.25 -10.11 -2.63
C SER A 163 -24.09 -10.44 -3.59
N ALA A 164 -24.37 -10.69 -4.87
CA ALA A 164 -23.34 -10.97 -5.87
C ALA A 164 -22.42 -9.76 -6.12
N PHE A 165 -23.00 -8.55 -6.20
CA PHE A 165 -22.29 -7.28 -6.30
C PHE A 165 -21.34 -7.05 -5.13
N VAL A 166 -21.85 -7.18 -3.90
CA VAL A 166 -21.05 -7.02 -2.68
C VAL A 166 -19.89 -8.00 -2.68
N THR A 167 -20.16 -9.26 -3.02
CA THR A 167 -19.11 -10.30 -3.07
C THR A 167 -18.03 -9.97 -4.10
N ALA A 168 -18.43 -9.46 -5.27
CA ALA A 168 -17.49 -9.07 -6.32
C ALA A 168 -16.64 -7.85 -5.92
N LEU A 169 -17.26 -6.83 -5.30
CA LEU A 169 -16.56 -5.66 -4.77
C LEU A 169 -15.55 -6.02 -3.69
N ASP A 170 -15.97 -6.85 -2.73
CA ASP A 170 -15.11 -7.31 -1.65
C ASP A 170 -13.93 -8.14 -2.18
N ARG A 171 -14.18 -9.01 -3.17
CA ARG A 171 -13.11 -9.77 -3.85
C ARG A 171 -12.11 -8.85 -4.53
N ARG A 172 -12.54 -7.81 -5.25
CA ARG A 172 -11.62 -6.88 -5.90
C ARG A 172 -10.82 -6.06 -4.88
N HIS A 173 -11.46 -5.62 -3.80
CA HIS A 173 -10.78 -4.91 -2.73
C HIS A 173 -9.68 -5.78 -2.10
N LEU A 174 -9.98 -7.04 -1.78
CA LEU A 174 -9.00 -7.99 -1.28
C LEU A 174 -7.87 -8.24 -2.29
N MET A 175 -8.18 -8.40 -3.58
CA MET A 175 -7.17 -8.58 -4.63
C MET A 175 -6.24 -7.37 -4.74
N ALA A 176 -6.77 -6.15 -4.73
CA ALA A 176 -5.96 -4.93 -4.76
C ALA A 176 -5.05 -4.82 -3.53
N GLN A 177 -5.56 -5.15 -2.33
CA GLN A 177 -4.73 -5.19 -1.12
C GLN A 177 -3.64 -6.26 -1.21
N LEU A 178 -3.96 -7.45 -1.75
CA LEU A 178 -3.00 -8.52 -1.95
C LEU A 178 -1.92 -8.13 -2.97
N GLU A 179 -2.30 -7.51 -4.09
CA GLU A 179 -1.37 -7.00 -5.10
C GLU A 179 -0.42 -5.97 -4.49
N GLN A 180 -0.94 -4.96 -3.77
CA GLN A 180 -0.12 -3.95 -3.09
C GLN A 180 0.86 -4.57 -2.08
N ARG A 181 0.38 -5.50 -1.25
CA ARG A 181 1.25 -6.20 -0.30
C ARG A 181 2.28 -7.08 -1.00
N ASN A 182 1.92 -7.71 -2.11
CA ASN A 182 2.83 -8.55 -2.87
C ASN A 182 3.93 -7.71 -3.52
N VAL A 183 3.60 -6.56 -4.10
CA VAL A 183 4.60 -5.60 -4.62
C VAL A 183 5.57 -5.18 -3.51
N ALA A 184 5.06 -4.75 -2.35
CA ALA A 184 5.90 -4.36 -1.23
C ALA A 184 6.80 -5.52 -0.72
N LEU A 185 6.26 -6.75 -0.67
CA LEU A 185 7.03 -7.94 -0.31
C LEU A 185 8.09 -8.28 -1.35
N GLN A 186 7.79 -8.13 -2.63
CA GLN A 186 8.75 -8.35 -3.71
C GLN A 186 9.89 -7.33 -3.66
N GLU A 187 9.59 -6.07 -3.41
CA GLU A 187 10.60 -5.01 -3.22
C GLU A 187 11.48 -5.32 -2.00
N ALA A 188 10.89 -5.64 -0.86
CA ALA A 188 11.63 -6.02 0.35
C ALA A 188 12.52 -7.25 0.11
N ASN A 189 12.00 -8.28 -0.58
CA ASN A 189 12.76 -9.49 -0.87
C ASN A 189 13.90 -9.23 -1.88
N ARG A 190 13.67 -8.33 -2.85
CA ARG A 190 14.72 -7.86 -3.77
C ARG A 190 15.82 -7.14 -2.99
N HIS A 191 15.48 -6.23 -2.08
CA HIS A 191 16.45 -5.53 -1.24
C HIS A 191 17.26 -6.52 -0.38
N LYS A 192 16.58 -7.49 0.25
CA LYS A 192 17.23 -8.58 1.01
C LYS A 192 18.19 -9.41 0.15
N SER A 193 17.80 -9.70 -1.09
CA SER A 193 18.63 -10.49 -2.00
C SER A 193 19.88 -9.72 -2.44
N VAL A 194 19.73 -8.43 -2.77
CA VAL A 194 20.85 -7.53 -3.08
C VAL A 194 21.79 -7.40 -1.87
N PHE A 195 21.23 -7.24 -0.66
CA PHE A 195 21.99 -7.22 0.59
C PHE A 195 22.86 -8.47 0.75
N LEU A 196 22.26 -9.67 0.65
CA LEU A 196 23.00 -10.93 0.81
C LEU A 196 24.09 -11.11 -0.26
N ALA A 197 23.82 -10.68 -1.51
CA ALA A 197 24.80 -10.73 -2.59
C ALA A 197 25.99 -9.80 -2.32
N ASN A 198 25.73 -8.54 -1.91
CA ASN A 198 26.76 -7.57 -1.59
C ASN A 198 27.59 -8.03 -0.39
N MET A 199 26.96 -8.53 0.68
CA MET A 199 27.66 -9.09 1.84
C MET A 199 28.52 -10.29 1.48
N SER A 200 28.05 -11.16 0.59
CA SER A 200 28.87 -12.28 0.11
C SER A 200 30.13 -11.79 -0.60
N HIS A 201 30.03 -10.73 -1.41
CA HIS A 201 31.17 -10.12 -2.08
C HIS A 201 32.15 -9.43 -1.13
N GLU A 202 31.64 -8.58 -0.23
CA GLU A 202 32.43 -7.84 0.77
C GLU A 202 33.14 -8.77 1.75
N LEU A 203 32.54 -9.92 2.10
CA LEU A 203 33.20 -10.92 2.94
C LEU A 203 34.24 -11.75 2.18
N ARG A 204 33.97 -12.09 0.90
CA ARG A 204 34.86 -12.92 0.09
C ARG A 204 36.20 -12.24 -0.20
N THR A 205 36.21 -10.93 -0.42
CA THR A 205 37.44 -10.17 -0.74
C THR A 205 38.51 -10.24 0.35
N PRO A 206 38.25 -9.85 1.62
CA PRO A 206 39.24 -9.97 2.69
C PRO A 206 39.58 -11.43 3.00
N LEU A 207 38.62 -12.36 2.90
CA LEU A 207 38.88 -13.78 3.09
C LEU A 207 39.85 -14.34 2.05
N ASN A 208 39.65 -14.01 0.77
CA ASN A 208 40.55 -14.40 -0.31
C ASN A 208 41.95 -13.81 -0.14
N ALA A 209 42.06 -12.57 0.34
CA ALA A 209 43.35 -11.99 0.67
C ALA A 209 44.05 -12.76 1.80
N ILE A 210 43.34 -13.11 2.88
CA ILE A 210 43.89 -13.91 3.99
C ILE A 210 44.41 -15.25 3.48
N ILE A 211 43.59 -15.97 2.71
CA ILE A 211 43.96 -17.28 2.15
C ILE A 211 45.17 -17.14 1.23
N GLY A 212 45.12 -16.24 0.24
CA GLY A 212 46.17 -16.08 -0.76
C GLY A 212 47.53 -15.69 -0.15
N PHE A 213 47.58 -14.72 0.78
CA PHE A 213 48.83 -14.37 1.44
C PHE A 213 49.33 -15.47 2.38
N SER A 214 48.42 -16.25 2.98
CA SER A 214 48.80 -17.39 3.82
C SER A 214 49.38 -18.53 2.98
N GLU A 215 48.77 -18.84 1.82
CA GLU A 215 49.28 -19.83 0.85
C GLU A 215 50.66 -19.41 0.33
N LEU A 216 50.84 -18.15 -0.07
CA LEU A 216 52.15 -17.63 -0.50
C LEU A 216 53.24 -17.80 0.58
N LEU A 217 52.90 -17.58 1.85
CA LEU A 217 53.84 -17.78 2.97
C LEU A 217 54.11 -19.26 3.27
N THR A 218 53.12 -20.12 3.05
CA THR A 218 53.21 -21.57 3.34
C THR A 218 53.98 -22.32 2.25
N ASP A 219 53.77 -21.96 0.99
CA ASP A 219 54.43 -22.56 -0.17
C ASP A 219 55.83 -21.97 -0.44
N ALA A 220 56.22 -20.95 0.32
CA ALA A 220 57.52 -20.32 0.19
C ALA A 220 58.67 -21.29 0.50
N ARG A 221 59.61 -21.43 -0.43
CA ARG A 221 60.89 -22.09 -0.17
C ARG A 221 61.73 -21.25 0.79
N GLU A 222 62.65 -21.91 1.50
CA GLU A 222 63.57 -21.23 2.41
C GLU A 222 64.39 -20.16 1.66
N GLY A 223 64.36 -18.92 2.16
CA GLY A 223 65.01 -17.77 1.53
C GLY A 223 64.28 -17.16 0.31
N GLN A 224 63.10 -17.66 -0.08
CA GLN A 224 62.35 -17.14 -1.23
C GLN A 224 61.86 -15.70 -1.05
N PHE A 225 61.47 -15.33 0.17
CA PHE A 225 61.06 -13.97 0.53
C PHE A 225 61.96 -13.42 1.62
N ASP A 226 62.37 -12.16 1.46
CA ASP A 226 63.07 -11.41 2.50
C ASP A 226 62.15 -11.10 3.70
N ASP A 227 62.75 -10.64 4.81
CA ASP A 227 61.98 -10.38 6.04
C ASP A 227 60.95 -9.26 5.85
N ALA A 228 61.26 -8.26 5.03
CA ALA A 228 60.37 -7.14 4.73
C ALA A 228 59.11 -7.60 3.99
N THR A 229 59.25 -8.46 2.97
CA THR A 229 58.13 -9.01 2.20
C THR A 229 57.27 -9.91 3.06
N ARG A 230 57.87 -10.78 3.90
CA ARG A 230 57.11 -11.62 4.83
C ARG A 230 56.29 -10.79 5.81
N LYS A 231 56.89 -9.75 6.41
CA LYS A 231 56.17 -8.81 7.30
C LYS A 231 55.04 -8.11 6.59
N ARG A 232 55.22 -7.73 5.31
CA ARG A 232 54.16 -7.14 4.50
C ARG A 232 52.99 -8.09 4.27
N PHE A 233 53.25 -9.37 3.94
CA PHE A 233 52.19 -10.37 3.79
C PHE A 233 51.44 -10.63 5.10
N LEU A 234 52.17 -10.79 6.21
CA LEU A 234 51.56 -10.92 7.54
C LEU A 234 50.71 -9.71 7.92
N SER A 235 51.19 -8.49 7.61
CA SER A 235 50.43 -7.26 7.82
C SER A 235 49.14 -7.23 6.98
N GLN A 236 49.19 -7.72 5.73
CA GLN A 236 48.02 -7.78 4.86
C GLN A 236 46.99 -8.81 5.34
N ILE A 237 47.45 -9.97 5.84
CA ILE A 237 46.58 -10.96 6.50
C ILE A 237 45.90 -10.35 7.72
N LEU A 238 46.67 -9.71 8.60
CA LEU A 238 46.14 -9.10 9.83
C LEU A 238 45.13 -7.99 9.51
N THR A 239 45.42 -7.14 8.55
CA THR A 239 44.53 -6.04 8.13
C THR A 239 43.23 -6.59 7.54
N SER A 240 43.32 -7.61 6.69
CA SER A 240 42.15 -8.25 6.08
C SER A 240 41.30 -8.98 7.12
N GLY A 241 41.91 -9.63 8.12
CA GLY A 241 41.20 -10.28 9.23
C GLY A 241 40.48 -9.29 10.14
N LYS A 242 41.11 -8.15 10.46
CA LYS A 242 40.46 -7.07 11.20
C LYS A 242 39.29 -6.48 10.43
N HIS A 243 39.44 -6.29 9.12
CA HIS A 243 38.37 -5.80 8.27
C HIS A 243 37.17 -6.77 8.24
N LEU A 244 37.43 -8.07 8.05
CA LEU A 244 36.40 -9.11 8.05
C LEU A 244 35.63 -9.15 9.38
N LEU A 245 36.33 -9.04 10.51
CA LEU A 245 35.70 -8.99 11.83
C LEU A 245 34.80 -7.75 11.99
N GLY A 246 35.23 -6.59 11.44
CA GLY A 246 34.42 -5.38 11.39
C GLY A 246 33.10 -5.62 10.64
N LEU A 247 33.17 -6.14 9.41
CA LEU A 247 32.00 -6.45 8.60
C LEU A 247 31.02 -7.40 9.30
N ILE A 248 31.52 -8.43 9.98
CA ILE A 248 30.68 -9.36 10.75
C ILE A 248 29.96 -8.63 11.89
N ASN A 249 30.67 -7.78 12.63
CA ASN A 249 30.07 -7.02 13.72
C ASN A 249 29.02 -6.03 13.20
N ASP A 250 29.26 -5.38 12.07
CA ASP A 250 28.30 -4.46 11.45
C ASP A 250 27.00 -5.20 11.05
N ILE A 251 27.10 -6.40 10.47
CA ILE A 251 25.94 -7.25 10.14
C ILE A 251 25.17 -7.67 11.41
N LEU A 252 25.88 -8.03 12.48
CA LEU A 252 25.26 -8.42 13.75
C LEU A 252 24.58 -7.25 14.45
N ASP A 253 25.19 -6.07 14.42
CA ASP A 253 24.61 -4.84 14.96
C ASP A 253 23.35 -4.47 14.18
N LEU A 254 23.38 -4.50 12.84
CA LEU A 254 22.21 -4.26 11.99
C LEU A 254 21.06 -5.22 12.32
N SER A 255 21.36 -6.53 12.39
CA SER A 255 20.36 -7.56 12.70
C SER A 255 19.68 -7.33 14.05
N LYS A 256 20.42 -6.84 15.05
CA LYS A 256 19.86 -6.48 16.37
C LYS A 256 18.97 -5.24 16.31
N VAL A 257 19.33 -4.24 15.50
CA VAL A 257 18.51 -3.05 15.30
C VAL A 257 17.19 -3.41 14.63
N GLU A 258 17.22 -4.17 13.54
CA GLU A 258 16.01 -4.60 12.81
C GLU A 258 15.06 -5.44 13.67
N ALA A 259 15.62 -6.30 14.54
CA ALA A 259 14.84 -7.11 15.47
C ALA A 259 14.32 -6.31 16.68
N GLY A 260 14.69 -5.03 16.83
CA GLY A 260 14.37 -4.21 18.01
C GLY A 260 15.05 -4.71 19.30
N GLN A 261 16.13 -5.47 19.18
CA GLN A 261 16.85 -6.11 20.28
C GLN A 261 18.12 -5.36 20.71
N MET A 262 18.41 -4.20 20.10
CA MET A 262 19.54 -3.38 20.51
C MET A 262 19.23 -2.64 21.82
N GLU A 263 19.82 -3.11 22.92
CA GLU A 263 19.77 -2.41 24.20
C GLU A 263 20.89 -1.37 24.29
N LEU A 264 20.51 -0.11 24.53
CA LEU A 264 21.45 0.99 24.78
C LEU A 264 21.78 1.08 26.27
N ARG A 265 23.07 1.18 26.60
CA ARG A 265 23.53 1.41 27.98
C ARG A 265 23.79 2.89 28.18
N LEU A 266 22.74 3.62 28.54
CA LEU A 266 22.81 5.08 28.71
C LEU A 266 23.62 5.47 29.95
N SER A 267 24.59 6.37 29.75
CA SER A 267 25.35 7.05 30.80
C SER A 267 25.59 8.51 30.42
N LEU A 268 25.98 9.35 31.38
CA LEU A 268 26.53 10.67 31.06
C LEU A 268 27.88 10.47 30.36
N VAL A 269 28.01 11.00 29.15
CA VAL A 269 29.21 10.88 28.32
C VAL A 269 29.69 12.28 27.98
N SER A 270 30.96 12.58 28.28
CA SER A 270 31.62 13.81 27.85
C SER A 270 31.86 13.77 26.35
N VAL A 271 31.28 14.74 25.62
CA VAL A 271 31.43 14.84 24.16
C VAL A 271 32.89 15.10 23.78
N ALA A 272 33.58 15.94 24.56
CA ALA A 272 34.98 16.26 24.34
C ALA A 272 35.88 15.01 24.48
N GLU A 273 35.65 14.17 25.50
CA GLU A 273 36.40 12.93 25.68
C GLU A 273 36.12 11.92 24.56
N ALA A 274 34.87 11.80 24.13
CA ALA A 274 34.51 10.93 23.03
C ALA A 274 35.23 11.34 21.73
N VAL A 275 35.23 12.63 21.40
CA VAL A 275 35.91 13.16 20.20
C VAL A 275 37.44 13.04 20.29
N ASP A 276 38.04 13.25 21.47
CA ASP A 276 39.48 13.05 21.67
C ASP A 276 39.89 11.58 21.43
N GLN A 277 39.12 10.62 21.96
CA GLN A 277 39.37 9.20 21.71
C GLN A 277 39.25 8.83 20.22
N VAL A 278 38.26 9.38 19.53
CA VAL A 278 38.06 9.17 18.09
C VAL A 278 39.25 9.75 17.31
N SER A 279 39.66 10.98 17.65
CA SER A 279 40.78 11.70 17.00
C SER A 279 42.09 10.90 17.11
N LYS A 280 42.41 10.39 18.31
CA LYS A 280 43.57 9.51 18.55
C LYS A 280 43.49 8.20 17.76
N THR A 281 42.29 7.67 17.56
CA THR A 281 42.09 6.41 16.82
C THR A 281 42.36 6.60 15.32
N VAL A 282 41.98 7.75 14.76
CA VAL A 282 42.12 8.04 13.32
C VAL A 282 43.42 8.76 12.95
N GLU A 283 44.19 9.23 13.93
CA GLU A 283 45.47 9.94 13.73
C GLU A 283 46.41 9.26 12.70
N PRO A 284 46.60 7.92 12.69
CA PRO A 284 47.45 7.27 11.68
C PRO A 284 46.89 7.39 10.25
N LEU A 285 45.57 7.42 10.09
CA LEU A 285 44.91 7.54 8.78
C LEU A 285 45.04 8.96 8.24
N VAL A 286 44.85 9.94 9.11
CA VAL A 286 45.01 11.37 8.81
C VAL A 286 46.45 11.69 8.42
N ALA A 287 47.43 11.19 9.21
CA ALA A 287 48.85 11.37 8.93
C ALA A 287 49.28 10.72 7.61
N LYS A 288 48.73 9.54 7.27
CA LYS A 288 49.04 8.84 6.01
C LYS A 288 48.62 9.63 4.76
N LYS A 289 47.54 10.40 4.83
CA LYS A 289 47.01 11.23 3.74
C LYS A 289 47.38 12.72 3.85
N ASN A 290 48.16 13.11 4.86
CA ASN A 290 48.46 14.51 5.18
C ASN A 290 47.19 15.39 5.33
N ILE A 291 46.13 14.85 5.90
CA ILE A 291 44.88 15.60 6.15
C ILE A 291 45.03 16.42 7.44
N THR A 292 44.42 17.61 7.51
CA THR A 292 44.31 18.37 8.76
C THR A 292 43.02 17.98 9.49
N LEU A 293 43.13 17.47 10.72
CA LEU A 293 41.98 17.17 11.59
C LEU A 293 41.82 18.28 12.63
N LEU A 294 40.67 18.96 12.62
CA LEU A 294 40.32 20.01 13.57
C LEU A 294 39.17 19.53 14.47
N ALA A 295 39.28 19.74 15.78
CA ALA A 295 38.21 19.46 16.73
C ALA A 295 37.82 20.75 17.47
N LYS A 296 36.54 21.13 17.36
CA LYS A 296 35.92 22.28 18.04
C LYS A 296 34.78 21.75 18.89
N VAL A 297 35.09 21.35 20.13
CA VAL A 297 34.12 20.67 21.01
C VAL A 297 33.89 21.39 22.34
N ASP A 298 34.47 22.58 22.47
CA ASP A 298 34.37 23.39 23.67
C ASP A 298 32.92 23.85 23.89
N GLY A 299 32.37 23.52 25.06
CA GLY A 299 31.01 23.93 25.44
C GLY A 299 29.89 22.95 25.06
N ALA A 300 30.19 21.81 24.42
CA ALA A 300 29.20 20.76 24.13
C ALA A 300 28.68 20.06 25.41
N GLY A 301 29.53 19.97 26.44
CA GLY A 301 29.20 19.38 27.74
C GLY A 301 29.04 17.86 27.69
N GLU A 302 28.14 17.34 28.53
CA GLU A 302 27.81 15.92 28.62
C GLU A 302 26.46 15.63 27.95
N VAL A 303 26.32 14.42 27.42
CA VAL A 303 25.07 13.90 26.85
C VAL A 303 24.74 12.54 27.47
N LEU A 304 23.45 12.29 27.71
CA LEU A 304 22.97 10.97 28.10
C LEU A 304 22.95 10.06 26.86
N ALA A 305 23.93 9.17 26.73
CA ALA A 305 24.09 8.30 25.58
C ALA A 305 24.79 6.98 25.94
N ASP A 306 24.76 6.00 25.03
CA ASP A 306 25.68 4.88 25.08
C ASP A 306 27.04 5.33 24.51
N GLY A 307 28.05 5.43 25.38
CA GLY A 307 29.37 5.93 24.99
C GLY A 307 30.06 5.08 23.92
N GLY A 308 29.80 3.77 23.90
CA GLY A 308 30.33 2.86 22.88
C GLY A 308 29.71 3.15 21.50
N LYS A 309 28.39 3.28 21.45
CA LYS A 309 27.67 3.60 20.20
C LYS A 309 27.95 5.02 19.71
N LEU A 310 28.07 6.00 20.60
CA LEU A 310 28.46 7.36 20.23
C LEU A 310 29.85 7.38 19.57
N LYS A 311 30.82 6.68 20.16
CA LYS A 311 32.16 6.55 19.57
C LYS A 311 32.12 5.84 18.21
N GLN A 312 31.32 4.78 18.08
CA GLN A 312 31.15 4.04 16.82
C GLN A 312 30.56 4.95 15.72
N MET A 313 29.53 5.73 16.04
CA MET A 313 28.95 6.71 15.11
C MET A 313 29.98 7.74 14.64
N LEU A 314 30.73 8.33 15.57
CA LEU A 314 31.76 9.32 15.25
C LEU A 314 32.89 8.71 14.41
N LEU A 315 33.36 7.50 14.74
CA LEU A 315 34.36 6.79 13.94
C LEU A 315 33.86 6.56 12.51
N ASN A 316 32.61 6.15 12.33
CA ASN A 316 32.04 5.93 10.99
C ASN A 316 32.02 7.22 10.17
N LEU A 317 31.55 8.33 10.75
CA LEU A 317 31.50 9.63 10.07
C LEU A 317 32.91 10.16 9.74
N VAL A 318 33.82 10.17 10.73
CA VAL A 318 35.18 10.70 10.56
C VAL A 318 36.00 9.83 9.60
N SER A 319 35.84 8.50 9.66
CA SER A 319 36.55 7.61 8.73
C SER A 319 36.06 7.78 7.29
N ASN A 320 34.76 7.99 7.08
CA ASN A 320 34.21 8.33 5.76
C ASN A 320 34.75 9.67 5.27
N ALA A 321 34.74 10.72 6.10
CA ALA A 321 35.33 12.01 5.77
C ALA A 321 36.79 11.88 5.32
N ILE A 322 37.63 11.17 6.08
CA ILE A 322 39.05 10.92 5.73
C ILE A 322 39.17 10.11 4.43
N LYS A 323 38.31 9.12 4.21
CA LYS A 323 38.33 8.27 3.01
C LYS A 323 38.11 9.10 1.74
N PHE A 324 37.15 10.03 1.76
CA PHE A 324 36.72 10.81 0.60
C PHE A 324 37.36 12.20 0.49
N THR A 325 38.15 12.61 1.48
CA THR A 325 39.00 13.80 1.39
C THR A 325 40.31 13.49 0.65
N PRO A 326 40.69 14.29 -0.36
CA PRO A 326 42.02 14.25 -0.99
C PRO A 326 43.16 14.53 -0.01
N GLU A 327 44.41 14.32 -0.48
CA GLU A 327 45.60 14.75 0.28
C GLU A 327 45.58 16.27 0.51
N ASP A 328 46.16 16.71 1.64
CA ASP A 328 46.20 18.11 2.08
C ASP A 328 44.83 18.75 2.40
N GLY A 329 43.74 17.97 2.39
CA GLY A 329 42.41 18.43 2.76
C GLY A 329 42.21 18.62 4.28
N THR A 330 41.01 19.03 4.67
CA THR A 330 40.65 19.27 6.07
C THR A 330 39.38 18.51 6.46
N VAL A 331 39.39 17.91 7.65
CA VAL A 331 38.22 17.34 8.32
C VAL A 331 38.03 18.08 9.64
N THR A 332 36.83 18.59 9.90
CA THR A 332 36.47 19.32 11.12
C THR A 332 35.37 18.61 11.87
N ILE A 333 35.59 18.30 13.13
CA ILE A 333 34.58 17.84 14.08
C ILE A 333 34.15 19.04 14.91
N ASP A 334 32.89 19.44 14.79
CA ASP A 334 32.30 20.53 15.58
C ASP A 334 31.21 19.96 16.50
N ALA A 335 31.13 20.43 17.74
CA ALA A 335 30.09 20.06 18.67
C ALA A 335 29.58 21.27 19.44
N MET A 336 28.27 21.53 19.34
CA MET A 336 27.63 22.67 19.99
C MET A 336 26.40 22.20 20.77
N ARG A 337 26.28 22.69 22.02
CA ARG A 337 25.05 22.51 22.81
C ARG A 337 23.97 23.46 22.31
N THR A 338 22.82 22.91 21.94
CA THR A 338 21.62 23.64 21.50
C THR A 338 20.47 23.34 22.46
N LYS A 339 20.06 24.29 23.31
CA LYS A 339 19.01 24.13 24.33
C LYS A 339 19.08 22.76 25.05
N ASP A 340 18.31 21.78 24.57
CA ASP A 340 18.17 20.45 25.16
C ASP A 340 19.07 19.38 24.52
N THR A 341 19.64 19.62 23.34
CA THR A 341 20.45 18.66 22.56
C THR A 341 21.91 19.08 22.39
N VAL A 342 22.77 18.13 22.01
CA VAL A 342 24.09 18.42 21.43
C VAL A 342 24.01 18.10 19.96
N GLU A 343 24.41 19.05 19.13
CA GLU A 343 24.65 18.83 17.71
C GLU A 343 26.13 18.54 17.51
N ILE A 344 26.44 17.41 16.87
CA ILE A 344 27.82 17.06 16.48
C ILE A 344 27.84 16.96 14.96
N SER A 345 28.72 17.72 14.32
CA SER A 345 28.92 17.71 12.88
C SER A 345 30.34 17.27 12.53
N VAL A 346 30.46 16.56 11.41
CA VAL A 346 31.73 16.21 10.79
C VAL A 346 31.70 16.79 9.39
N ALA A 347 32.52 17.80 9.16
CA ALA A 347 32.64 18.48 7.87
C ALA A 347 33.96 18.10 7.22
N ASP A 348 33.96 17.89 5.91
CA ASP A 348 35.14 17.57 5.14
C ASP A 348 35.24 18.44 3.87
N THR A 349 36.46 18.59 3.36
CA THR A 349 36.74 19.30 2.10
C THR A 349 36.94 18.31 0.94
N GLY A 350 36.20 17.20 0.96
CA GLY A 350 36.32 16.12 -0.01
C GLY A 350 35.58 16.37 -1.32
N ILE A 351 35.38 15.29 -2.07
CA ILE A 351 34.77 15.29 -3.41
C ILE A 351 33.30 15.74 -3.43
N GLY A 352 32.65 15.79 -2.27
CA GLY A 352 31.22 16.10 -2.14
C GLY A 352 30.31 14.94 -2.53
N ILE A 353 29.01 15.14 -2.38
CA ILE A 353 27.97 14.15 -2.69
C ILE A 353 26.97 14.84 -3.61
N ALA A 354 26.64 14.21 -4.74
CA ALA A 354 25.64 14.76 -5.66
C ALA A 354 24.25 14.80 -5.01
N GLU A 355 23.45 15.81 -5.35
CA GLU A 355 22.14 16.04 -4.70
C GLU A 355 21.17 14.87 -4.86
N ALA A 356 21.26 14.15 -5.98
CA ALA A 356 20.47 12.94 -6.24
C ALA A 356 20.78 11.80 -5.25
N ASP A 357 22.01 11.73 -4.75
CA ASP A 357 22.50 10.63 -3.91
C ASP A 357 22.34 10.92 -2.41
N LEU A 358 22.10 12.17 -2.00
CA LEU A 358 21.95 12.57 -0.60
C LEU A 358 20.88 11.78 0.17
N LYS A 359 19.82 11.35 -0.52
CA LYS A 359 18.75 10.53 0.09
C LYS A 359 19.13 9.04 0.18
N GLN A 360 20.12 8.61 -0.58
CA GLN A 360 20.49 7.20 -0.73
C GLN A 360 21.72 6.83 0.11
N ILE A 361 22.55 7.79 0.53
CA ILE A 361 23.78 7.50 1.33
C ILE A 361 23.52 6.86 2.70
N PHE A 362 22.31 6.98 3.24
CA PHE A 362 21.91 6.33 4.48
C PHE A 362 21.16 5.00 4.24
N HIS A 363 20.91 4.66 2.97
CA HIS A 363 20.41 3.33 2.65
C HIS A 363 21.54 2.31 2.78
N GLU A 364 21.18 1.14 3.27
CA GLU A 364 22.10 0.04 3.48
C GLU A 364 22.89 -0.30 2.20
N PHE A 365 24.22 -0.34 2.32
CA PHE A 365 25.16 -0.76 1.27
C PHE A 365 25.07 0.02 -0.03
N HIS A 366 24.62 1.27 0.03
CA HIS A 366 24.71 2.22 -1.06
C HIS A 366 26.07 2.92 -1.04
N GLN A 367 26.93 2.61 -2.01
CA GLN A 367 28.17 3.34 -2.23
C GLN A 367 28.02 4.19 -3.49
N VAL A 368 28.21 5.50 -3.35
CA VAL A 368 28.24 6.42 -4.49
C VAL A 368 29.59 6.23 -5.17
N ASP A 369 29.59 5.98 -6.48
CA ASP A 369 30.83 5.87 -7.25
C ASP A 369 31.56 7.23 -7.24
N PRO A 370 32.89 7.25 -7.02
CA PRO A 370 33.67 8.47 -7.18
C PRO A 370 33.70 8.82 -8.68
N GLY A 371 32.92 9.84 -9.06
CA GLY A 371 32.88 10.39 -10.43
C GLY A 371 34.18 11.04 -10.86
#